data_AF-A0A434TFA0-F1
#
_entry.id   AF-A0A434TFA0-F1
#
_cell.length_a   1.000
_cell.length_b   1.000
_cell.length_c   1.000
_cell.angle_alpha   90.00
_cell.angle_beta   90.00
_cell.angle_gamma   90.00
#
_symmetry.space_group_name_H-M   'P 1'
#
loop_
_entity.id
_entity.type
_entity.pdbx_description
1 polymer ?
#
loop_
_entity_poly.entity_id
_entity_poly.type
_entity_poly.pdbx_seq_one_letter_code
_entity_poly.pdbx_strand_id
1 'polypeptide(L)'
;MNLLAQSNRAEVATASGAPGQSTVWVEEALFGHRLWPRQTPWLLFLEFLNVAEAFHRMDADAAFSPRAPDTLHPYKMRFRLGLRAILFSNDEMERIAAASDDSESQWREWLETMQGLSAGTDFGYLRDRFSSFRDFAELVGLVRQTTLENESNRRSSSRFIFPFGVDALFSDATYNEKTGAITADFNNFGRTGEILYMMASRAERGAELRAPFAALFDIQQPKNRLIARLSAPGDDDPNRDQKGETYLPYRQHPAFNRLAEDWLAIFALGLPAQDAFAHLVPIGAFHVVLYQLETAAALAGRAVRPPLVCELIALKREFVRQRSIVSYQDNDSLTLRALDGAIDRFEKEPEWMALLSDEVSDQERADRAADLIEARFHYREKAGRGTAPHDLIANLRREVEEKHEVGAGRVHSSYARQIGLASSRGTNRTRYAPNDSLLKTLVITRVAQRLEFKRFLADLHEHYGLVFGETEARAALDPVEFDAAAFERNRARLEARLASMGLLQRLSDGCAYVVNPFSVER
;
A
#
# COMPACT_ATOMS: atom_id res chain seq x y z
N MET A 1 -9.41 -3.21 23.10
CA MET A 1 -8.10 -3.83 22.81
C MET A 1 -7.02 -2.80 23.06
N ASN A 2 -5.98 -3.11 23.83
CA ASN A 2 -4.82 -2.22 23.97
C ASN A 2 -3.83 -2.55 22.83
N LEU A 3 -3.72 -1.66 21.84
CA LEU A 3 -2.88 -1.87 20.66
C LEU A 3 -1.40 -2.13 21.02
N LEU A 4 -0.93 -1.49 22.09
CA LEU A 4 0.48 -1.51 22.52
C LEU A 4 0.77 -2.60 23.56
N ALA A 5 -0.19 -3.46 23.88
CA ALA A 5 0.04 -4.57 24.80
C ALA A 5 1.16 -5.47 24.29
N GLN A 6 2.03 -5.93 25.20
CA GLN A 6 3.16 -6.79 24.84
C GLN A 6 2.70 -8.10 24.18
N SER A 7 1.55 -8.65 24.56
CA SER A 7 0.98 -9.84 23.91
C SER A 7 0.58 -9.60 22.44
N ASN A 8 0.28 -8.37 22.06
CA ASN A 8 -0.10 -8.00 20.69
C ASN A 8 1.12 -7.67 19.80
N ARG A 9 2.28 -7.41 20.39
CA ARG A 9 3.51 -7.06 19.67
C ARG A 9 4.48 -8.23 19.70
N ALA A 10 5.18 -8.47 18.60
CA ALA A 10 6.36 -9.33 18.61
C ALA A 10 7.57 -8.53 18.12
N GLU A 11 8.75 -9.06 18.35
CA GLU A 11 9.97 -8.58 17.71
C GLU A 11 10.14 -9.26 16.34
N VAL A 12 11.01 -8.70 15.51
CA VAL A 12 11.38 -9.30 14.23
C VAL A 12 12.05 -10.65 14.48
N ALA A 13 11.79 -11.63 13.62
CA ALA A 13 12.39 -12.97 13.72
C ALA A 13 13.92 -12.88 13.86
N THR A 14 14.50 -13.60 14.81
CA THR A 14 15.97 -13.61 15.06
C THR A 14 16.78 -14.03 13.82
N ALA A 15 16.19 -14.88 12.97
CA ALA A 15 16.81 -15.32 11.71
C ALA A 15 16.74 -14.27 10.58
N SER A 16 16.02 -13.16 10.77
CA SER A 16 15.85 -12.11 9.77
C SER A 16 17.11 -11.25 9.66
N GLY A 17 17.62 -11.09 8.44
CA GLY A 17 18.69 -10.13 8.16
C GLY A 17 18.19 -8.68 8.01
N ALA A 18 16.87 -8.45 8.12
CA ALA A 18 16.23 -7.18 7.87
C ALA A 18 16.82 -6.00 8.67
N PRO A 19 17.03 -6.10 9.99
CA PRO A 19 17.49 -4.95 10.77
C PRO A 19 18.89 -4.49 10.38
N GLY A 20 19.78 -5.44 10.06
CA GLY A 20 21.15 -5.15 9.63
C GLY A 20 21.26 -4.52 8.24
N GLN A 21 20.17 -4.46 7.47
CA GLN A 21 20.11 -3.79 6.16
C GLN A 21 19.66 -2.32 6.28
N SER A 22 19.21 -1.87 7.46
CA SER A 22 18.73 -0.51 7.71
C SER A 22 19.82 0.32 8.40
N THR A 23 19.88 1.63 8.13
CA THR A 23 20.82 2.53 8.86
C THR A 23 20.40 2.74 10.32
N VAL A 24 19.09 2.63 10.58
CA VAL A 24 18.47 2.70 11.91
C VAL A 24 17.11 1.99 11.85
N TRP A 25 16.82 1.12 12.81
CA TRP A 25 15.63 0.26 12.87
C TRP A 25 14.61 0.77 13.91
N VAL A 26 14.21 2.03 13.82
CA VAL A 26 13.19 2.62 14.71
C VAL A 26 11.82 2.59 14.05
N GLU A 27 11.71 3.15 12.84
CA GLU A 27 10.46 3.16 12.06
C GLU A 27 9.92 1.76 11.84
N GLU A 28 10.79 0.83 11.42
CA GLU A 28 10.42 -0.54 11.10
C GLU A 28 9.97 -1.32 12.33
N ALA A 29 10.60 -1.08 13.48
CA ALA A 29 10.21 -1.68 14.75
C ALA A 29 8.81 -1.26 15.21
N LEU A 30 8.36 -0.06 14.83
CA LEU A 30 7.07 0.52 15.25
C LEU A 30 5.96 0.28 14.23
N PHE A 31 6.26 0.45 12.94
CA PHE A 31 5.27 0.45 11.86
C PHE A 31 5.37 -0.76 10.94
N GLY A 32 6.44 -1.56 11.04
CA GLY A 32 6.73 -2.67 10.13
C GLY A 32 7.77 -2.32 9.08
N HIS A 33 8.32 -3.35 8.43
CA HIS A 33 9.56 -3.34 7.68
C HIS A 33 9.77 -2.18 6.72
N ARG A 34 8.77 -1.80 5.93
CA ARG A 34 8.89 -0.61 5.06
C ARG A 34 7.53 -0.13 4.59
N LEU A 35 7.12 1.04 5.07
CA LEU A 35 6.04 1.82 4.48
C LEU A 35 6.66 2.79 3.46
N TRP A 36 6.43 2.53 2.16
CA TRP A 36 7.19 3.16 1.09
C TRP A 36 6.37 4.22 0.35
N PRO A 37 6.68 5.53 0.49
CA PRO A 37 5.85 6.60 -0.07
C PRO A 37 5.91 6.69 -1.60
N ARG A 38 6.95 6.12 -2.23
CA ARG A 38 7.13 6.10 -3.69
C ARG A 38 6.35 4.98 -4.38
N GLN A 39 5.86 3.99 -3.62
CA GLN A 39 4.99 2.96 -4.16
C GLN A 39 3.58 3.53 -4.32
N THR A 40 3.10 3.67 -5.54
CA THR A 40 1.72 4.13 -5.79
C THR A 40 0.71 3.10 -5.26
N PRO A 41 -0.56 3.47 -5.00
CA PRO A 41 -1.58 2.50 -4.60
C PRO A 41 -1.69 1.30 -5.55
N TRP A 42 -1.51 1.50 -6.86
CA TRP A 42 -1.48 0.41 -7.83
C TRP A 42 -0.28 -0.51 -7.64
N LEU A 43 0.93 0.03 -7.48
CA LEU A 43 2.13 -0.78 -7.23
C LEU A 43 2.08 -1.50 -5.89
N LEU A 44 1.46 -0.89 -4.87
CA LEU A 44 1.18 -1.51 -3.58
C LEU A 44 0.25 -2.71 -3.77
N PHE A 45 -0.85 -2.52 -4.49
CA PHE A 45 -1.82 -3.58 -4.73
C PHE A 45 -1.25 -4.69 -5.63
N LEU A 46 -0.43 -4.37 -6.63
CA LEU A 46 0.27 -5.36 -7.44
C LEU A 46 1.26 -6.20 -6.62
N GLU A 47 2.04 -5.57 -5.75
CA GLU A 47 2.92 -6.30 -4.82
C GLU A 47 2.10 -7.23 -3.91
N PHE A 48 1.00 -6.72 -3.35
CA PHE A 48 0.04 -7.53 -2.59
C PHE A 48 -0.49 -8.73 -3.39
N LEU A 49 -0.89 -8.54 -4.66
CA LEU A 49 -1.40 -9.62 -5.51
C LEU A 49 -0.32 -10.67 -5.79
N ASN A 50 0.93 -10.26 -6.03
CA ASN A 50 2.04 -11.21 -6.22
C ASN A 50 2.27 -12.08 -4.98
N VAL A 51 2.15 -11.48 -3.79
CA VAL A 51 2.32 -12.21 -2.51
C VAL A 51 1.14 -13.15 -2.27
N ALA A 52 -0.09 -12.66 -2.48
CA ALA A 52 -1.30 -13.45 -2.33
C ALA A 52 -1.34 -14.63 -3.32
N GLU A 53 -0.99 -14.40 -4.59
CA GLU A 53 -0.86 -15.46 -5.60
C GLU A 53 0.21 -16.48 -5.19
N ALA A 54 1.37 -16.02 -4.73
CA ALA A 54 2.47 -16.92 -4.36
C ALA A 54 2.05 -17.86 -3.22
N PHE A 55 1.38 -17.35 -2.20
CA PHE A 55 0.86 -18.19 -1.12
C PHE A 55 -0.27 -19.10 -1.59
N HIS A 56 -1.21 -18.61 -2.40
CA HIS A 56 -2.26 -19.44 -2.97
C HIS A 56 -1.73 -20.60 -3.80
N ARG A 57 -0.72 -20.35 -4.63
CA ARG A 57 -0.08 -21.37 -5.48
C ARG A 57 0.71 -22.40 -4.67
N MET A 58 1.34 -21.98 -3.57
CA MET A 58 2.11 -22.89 -2.71
C MET A 58 1.19 -23.77 -1.86
N ASP A 59 0.14 -23.18 -1.30
CA ASP A 59 -0.87 -23.85 -0.51
C ASP A 59 -2.16 -23.00 -0.50
N ALA A 60 -3.14 -23.42 -1.30
CA ALA A 60 -4.39 -22.71 -1.48
C ALA A 60 -5.17 -22.59 -0.16
N ASP A 61 -5.08 -23.59 0.72
CA ASP A 61 -5.78 -23.62 2.00
C ASP A 61 -5.07 -22.79 3.08
N ALA A 62 -3.77 -22.56 2.94
CA ALA A 62 -3.01 -21.67 3.81
C ALA A 62 -2.98 -20.20 3.34
N ALA A 63 -3.52 -19.88 2.16
CA ALA A 63 -3.67 -18.51 1.71
C ALA A 63 -4.57 -17.72 2.67
N PHE A 64 -4.14 -16.49 2.99
CA PHE A 64 -4.77 -15.61 3.99
C PHE A 64 -4.90 -16.19 5.41
N SER A 65 -4.17 -17.27 5.74
CA SER A 65 -4.08 -17.73 7.13
C SER A 65 -3.18 -16.80 7.95
N PRO A 66 -3.51 -16.53 9.23
CA PRO A 66 -2.71 -15.63 10.07
C PRO A 66 -1.26 -16.07 10.18
N ARG A 67 -0.34 -15.15 9.89
CA ARG A 67 1.11 -15.39 9.91
C ARG A 67 1.74 -14.72 11.12
N ALA A 68 2.45 -15.48 11.95
CA ALA A 68 3.09 -14.96 13.16
C ALA A 68 4.17 -13.89 12.83
N PRO A 69 4.25 -12.76 13.57
CA PRO A 69 5.21 -11.68 13.29
C PRO A 69 6.70 -12.05 13.47
N ASP A 70 6.97 -13.04 14.32
CA ASP A 70 8.28 -13.50 14.77
C ASP A 70 8.82 -14.69 13.96
N THR A 71 8.11 -15.06 12.89
CA THR A 71 8.45 -16.18 12.01
C THR A 71 8.65 -15.68 10.58
N LEU A 72 9.66 -16.22 9.89
CA LEU A 72 9.86 -15.97 8.47
C LEU A 72 8.86 -16.76 7.64
N HIS A 73 8.24 -16.10 6.66
CA HIS A 73 7.22 -16.71 5.78
C HIS A 73 7.70 -16.70 4.34
N PRO A 74 8.60 -17.63 3.95
CA PRO A 74 9.15 -17.63 2.62
C PRO A 74 8.09 -17.91 1.56
N TYR A 75 8.24 -17.29 0.40
CA TYR A 75 7.36 -17.48 -0.75
C TYR A 75 8.15 -17.29 -2.05
N LYS A 76 7.56 -17.71 -3.17
CA LYS A 76 8.25 -17.71 -4.46
C LYS A 76 7.65 -16.72 -5.43
N MET A 77 8.48 -15.82 -5.97
CA MET A 77 8.07 -14.79 -6.94
C MET A 77 8.28 -15.26 -8.39
N ARG A 78 7.51 -14.67 -9.31
CA ARG A 78 7.72 -14.77 -10.76
C ARG A 78 8.20 -13.44 -11.32
N PHE A 79 9.14 -13.47 -12.26
CA PHE A 79 9.62 -12.25 -12.93
C PHE A 79 9.14 -12.09 -14.37
N ARG A 80 8.71 -13.21 -15.01
CA ARG A 80 8.15 -13.25 -16.36
C ARG A 80 8.95 -12.44 -17.38
N LEU A 81 10.26 -12.72 -17.45
CA LEU A 81 11.16 -11.91 -18.26
C LEU A 81 10.84 -12.00 -19.75
N GLY A 82 10.34 -13.15 -20.22
CA GLY A 82 10.00 -13.36 -21.63
C GLY A 82 8.84 -12.46 -22.04
N LEU A 83 7.74 -12.54 -21.31
CA LEU A 83 6.58 -11.66 -21.46
C LEU A 83 7.00 -10.18 -21.41
N ARG A 84 7.87 -9.80 -20.48
CA ARG A 84 8.31 -8.40 -20.33
C ARG A 84 9.17 -7.94 -21.49
N ALA A 85 10.00 -8.81 -22.06
CA ALA A 85 10.75 -8.47 -23.26
C ALA A 85 9.81 -8.24 -24.45
N ILE A 86 8.81 -9.11 -24.64
CA ILE A 86 7.78 -8.93 -25.69
C ILE A 86 7.07 -7.59 -25.54
N LEU A 87 6.68 -7.25 -24.31
CA LEU A 87 5.91 -6.05 -24.03
C LEU A 87 6.75 -4.77 -24.00
N PHE A 88 8.02 -4.81 -23.59
CA PHE A 88 8.74 -3.57 -23.23
C PHE A 88 10.16 -3.46 -23.78
N SER A 89 10.72 -4.50 -24.38
CA SER A 89 12.06 -4.52 -24.98
C SER A 89 11.98 -4.79 -26.48
N ASN A 90 11.06 -4.12 -27.18
CA ASN A 90 10.69 -4.46 -28.55
C ASN A 90 10.12 -3.23 -29.26
N ASP A 91 11.02 -2.37 -29.70
CA ASP A 91 10.68 -1.06 -30.27
C ASP A 91 10.41 -1.14 -31.79
N GLU A 92 10.94 -2.16 -32.45
CA GLU A 92 10.85 -2.34 -33.91
C GLU A 92 9.52 -2.99 -34.36
N MET A 93 8.73 -3.56 -33.44
CA MET A 93 7.52 -4.32 -33.75
C MET A 93 6.53 -3.57 -34.65
N GLU A 94 6.24 -2.30 -34.34
CA GLU A 94 5.28 -1.51 -35.11
C GLU A 94 5.79 -1.23 -36.53
N ARG A 95 7.09 -0.97 -36.68
CA ARG A 95 7.72 -0.78 -38.00
C ARG A 95 7.66 -2.08 -38.80
N ILE A 96 8.02 -3.21 -38.20
CA ILE A 96 8.01 -4.52 -38.88
C ILE A 96 6.58 -4.90 -39.30
N ALA A 97 5.59 -4.67 -38.44
CA ALA A 97 4.18 -4.92 -38.72
C ALA A 97 3.66 -4.11 -39.92
N ALA A 98 4.20 -2.90 -40.14
CA ALA A 98 3.81 -2.00 -41.22
C ALA A 98 4.65 -2.15 -42.51
N ALA A 99 5.83 -2.77 -42.44
CA ALA A 99 6.80 -2.79 -43.55
C ALA A 99 6.49 -3.83 -44.65
N SER A 100 5.70 -4.87 -44.35
CA SER A 100 5.40 -5.98 -45.27
C SER A 100 4.04 -6.59 -44.94
N ASP A 101 3.40 -7.22 -45.93
CA ASP A 101 2.23 -8.10 -45.72
C ASP A 101 2.63 -9.60 -45.65
N ASP A 102 3.90 -9.93 -45.88
CA ASP A 102 4.43 -11.29 -45.73
C ASP A 102 4.77 -11.57 -44.26
N SER A 103 3.87 -12.30 -43.58
CA SER A 103 4.01 -12.65 -42.17
C SER A 103 5.29 -13.43 -41.86
N GLU A 104 5.80 -14.24 -42.78
CA GLU A 104 6.99 -15.05 -42.54
C GLU A 104 8.27 -14.22 -42.51
N SER A 105 8.37 -13.24 -43.43
CA SER A 105 9.45 -12.27 -43.38
C SER A 105 9.39 -11.40 -42.13
N GLN A 106 8.19 -10.99 -41.69
CA GLN A 106 8.01 -10.22 -40.46
C GLN A 106 8.45 -11.01 -39.21
N TRP A 107 8.07 -12.28 -39.11
CA TRP A 107 8.49 -13.16 -38.01
C TRP A 107 10.01 -13.28 -37.95
N ARG A 108 10.65 -13.53 -39.08
CA ARG A 108 12.11 -13.69 -39.17
C ARG A 108 12.84 -12.41 -38.75
N GLU A 109 12.43 -11.26 -39.27
CA GLU A 109 13.02 -9.95 -38.93
C GLU A 109 12.85 -9.66 -37.44
N TRP A 110 11.64 -9.88 -36.91
CA TRP A 110 11.37 -9.64 -35.50
C TRP A 110 12.16 -10.57 -34.57
N LEU A 111 12.22 -11.86 -34.87
CA LEU A 111 12.99 -12.83 -34.05
C LEU A 111 14.48 -12.49 -34.01
N GLU A 112 15.04 -11.94 -35.10
CA GLU A 112 16.42 -11.44 -35.14
C GLU A 112 16.61 -10.28 -34.15
N THR A 113 15.67 -9.33 -34.09
CA THR A 113 15.73 -8.19 -33.15
C THR A 113 15.62 -8.61 -31.69
N MET A 114 15.00 -9.76 -31.41
CA MET A 114 14.78 -10.27 -30.05
C MET A 114 15.92 -11.16 -29.54
N GLN A 115 16.91 -11.49 -30.37
CA GLN A 115 18.02 -12.37 -29.97
C GLN A 115 18.80 -11.79 -28.79
N GLY A 116 19.07 -12.63 -27.79
CA GLY A 116 19.84 -12.26 -26.59
C GLY A 116 19.06 -11.48 -25.52
N LEU A 117 17.80 -11.10 -25.79
CA LEU A 117 16.93 -10.48 -24.78
C LEU A 117 16.42 -11.52 -23.77
N SER A 118 15.92 -11.03 -22.63
CA SER A 118 15.28 -11.87 -21.59
C SER A 118 16.15 -13.07 -21.16
N ALA A 119 17.42 -12.82 -20.85
CA ALA A 119 18.36 -13.88 -20.47
C ALA A 119 18.44 -15.05 -21.50
N GLY A 120 18.30 -14.74 -22.79
CA GLY A 120 18.40 -15.73 -23.88
C GLY A 120 17.12 -16.53 -24.12
N THR A 121 15.95 -15.98 -23.79
CA THR A 121 14.66 -16.61 -24.09
C THR A 121 14.49 -16.80 -25.60
N ASP A 122 14.10 -18.01 -26.02
CA ASP A 122 13.70 -18.26 -27.41
C ASP A 122 12.23 -17.86 -27.61
N PHE A 123 11.99 -16.97 -28.58
CA PHE A 123 10.67 -16.44 -28.90
C PHE A 123 9.99 -17.14 -30.10
N GLY A 124 10.62 -18.16 -30.67
CA GLY A 124 10.10 -18.89 -31.84
C GLY A 124 8.71 -19.49 -31.63
N TYR A 125 8.35 -19.85 -30.39
CA TYR A 125 7.05 -20.41 -30.03
C TYR A 125 5.86 -19.49 -30.38
N LEU A 126 6.07 -18.18 -30.51
CA LEU A 126 5.01 -17.23 -30.84
C LEU A 126 4.48 -17.47 -32.27
N ARG A 127 5.35 -17.92 -33.18
CA ARG A 127 4.96 -18.24 -34.56
C ARG A 127 3.90 -19.35 -34.62
N ASP A 128 3.96 -20.31 -33.70
CA ASP A 128 2.97 -21.40 -33.63
C ASP A 128 1.67 -20.99 -32.92
N ARG A 129 1.70 -19.91 -32.13
CA ARG A 129 0.55 -19.45 -31.32
C ARG A 129 -0.31 -18.40 -32.02
N PHE A 130 0.20 -17.75 -33.06
CA PHE A 130 -0.48 -16.69 -33.78
C PHE A 130 -0.56 -17.00 -35.28
N SER A 131 -1.72 -16.75 -35.89
CA SER A 131 -1.96 -16.94 -37.32
C SER A 131 -1.14 -16.02 -38.20
N SER A 132 -0.80 -14.83 -37.71
CA SER A 132 0.03 -13.85 -38.39
C SER A 132 0.83 -13.01 -37.40
N PHE A 133 1.91 -12.40 -37.87
CA PHE A 133 2.69 -11.45 -37.09
C PHE A 133 1.85 -10.21 -36.70
N ARG A 134 0.91 -9.79 -37.56
CA ARG A 134 0.04 -8.65 -37.30
C ARG A 134 -0.90 -8.93 -36.11
N ASP A 135 -1.50 -10.11 -36.03
CA ASP A 135 -2.36 -10.49 -34.89
C ASP A 135 -1.58 -10.47 -33.56
N PHE A 136 -0.31 -10.91 -33.60
CA PHE A 136 0.59 -10.84 -32.46
C PHE A 136 0.91 -9.39 -32.07
N ALA A 137 1.30 -8.54 -33.03
CA ALA A 137 1.61 -7.14 -32.80
C ALA A 137 0.40 -6.34 -32.28
N GLU A 138 -0.79 -6.59 -32.82
CA GLU A 138 -2.04 -6.00 -32.35
C GLU A 138 -2.32 -6.36 -30.89
N LEU A 139 -2.16 -7.64 -30.52
CA LEU A 139 -2.35 -8.05 -29.13
C LEU A 139 -1.33 -7.39 -28.20
N VAL A 140 -0.06 -7.34 -28.58
CA VAL A 140 0.98 -6.66 -27.79
C VAL A 140 0.64 -5.17 -27.63
N GLY A 141 0.17 -4.51 -28.69
CA GLY A 141 -0.31 -3.13 -28.66
C GLY A 141 -1.45 -2.92 -27.68
N LEU A 142 -2.47 -3.79 -27.71
CA LEU A 142 -3.60 -3.75 -26.78
C LEU A 142 -3.16 -3.92 -25.31
N VAL A 143 -2.26 -4.87 -25.04
CA VAL A 143 -1.76 -5.09 -23.68
C VAL A 143 -0.91 -3.91 -23.21
N ARG A 144 -0.08 -3.32 -24.08
CA ARG A 144 0.74 -2.13 -23.76
C ARG A 144 -0.11 -0.92 -23.33
N GLN A 145 -1.30 -0.75 -23.89
CA GLN A 145 -2.23 0.34 -23.49
C GLN A 145 -2.71 0.23 -22.04
N THR A 146 -2.51 -0.93 -21.42
CA THR A 146 -2.89 -1.23 -20.03
C THR A 146 -1.71 -1.10 -19.05
N THR A 147 -0.57 -0.60 -19.53
CA THR A 147 0.62 -0.36 -18.71
C THR A 147 0.25 0.57 -17.55
N LEU A 148 0.56 0.12 -16.33
CA LEU A 148 0.38 0.91 -15.13
C LEU A 148 1.60 1.82 -14.94
N GLU A 149 1.34 3.11 -14.71
CA GLU A 149 2.34 4.16 -14.42
C GLU A 149 3.44 4.29 -15.50
N ASN A 150 3.18 5.10 -16.53
CA ASN A 150 3.89 5.06 -17.81
C ASN A 150 5.15 5.94 -17.91
N GLU A 151 5.44 6.82 -16.93
CA GLU A 151 6.32 7.98 -17.19
C GLU A 151 7.70 7.97 -16.50
N SER A 152 7.93 7.21 -15.43
CA SER A 152 9.22 7.24 -14.70
C SER A 152 10.15 6.05 -14.95
N ASN A 153 9.61 4.90 -15.35
CA ASN A 153 10.35 3.63 -15.35
C ASN A 153 10.90 3.31 -16.74
N ARG A 154 12.19 3.58 -16.94
CA ARG A 154 12.90 3.31 -18.21
C ARG A 154 13.25 1.83 -18.42
N ARG A 155 13.38 1.04 -17.36
CA ARG A 155 13.76 -0.37 -17.46
C ARG A 155 12.53 -1.25 -17.71
N SER A 156 12.57 -2.12 -18.72
CA SER A 156 11.50 -3.07 -19.03
C SER A 156 11.14 -3.99 -17.85
N SER A 157 12.14 -4.39 -17.06
CA SER A 157 11.95 -5.18 -15.84
C SER A 157 11.44 -4.38 -14.62
N SER A 158 11.04 -3.13 -14.82
CA SER A 158 10.35 -2.28 -13.83
C SER A 158 9.08 -1.60 -14.39
N ARG A 159 8.56 -2.12 -15.51
CA ARG A 159 7.25 -1.74 -16.06
C ARG A 159 6.24 -2.85 -15.76
N PHE A 160 4.98 -2.46 -15.54
CA PHE A 160 3.89 -3.37 -15.15
C PHE A 160 2.66 -3.12 -16.00
N ILE A 161 1.84 -4.15 -16.17
CA ILE A 161 0.55 -4.06 -16.86
C ILE A 161 -0.59 -4.28 -15.87
N PHE A 162 -1.79 -3.95 -16.30
CA PHE A 162 -2.99 -4.23 -15.53
C PHE A 162 -3.12 -5.74 -15.21
N PRO A 163 -3.46 -6.13 -13.96
CA PRO A 163 -3.44 -7.53 -13.53
C PRO A 163 -4.67 -8.30 -14.05
N PHE A 164 -4.63 -8.68 -15.32
CA PHE A 164 -5.70 -9.44 -15.99
C PHE A 164 -5.86 -10.90 -15.52
N GLY A 165 -4.92 -11.40 -14.73
CA GLY A 165 -4.85 -12.76 -14.21
C GLY A 165 -3.42 -13.08 -13.77
N VAL A 166 -3.18 -14.32 -13.34
CA VAL A 166 -1.87 -14.75 -12.83
C VAL A 166 -0.72 -14.56 -13.83
N ASP A 167 -1.00 -14.60 -15.14
CA ASP A 167 0.00 -14.40 -16.19
C ASP A 167 0.42 -12.95 -16.37
N ALA A 168 -0.37 -12.00 -15.86
CA ALA A 168 -0.02 -10.59 -15.76
C ALA A 168 0.65 -10.23 -14.41
N LEU A 169 0.82 -11.19 -13.49
CA LEU A 169 1.47 -10.96 -12.20
C LEU A 169 2.95 -11.32 -12.26
N PHE A 170 3.79 -10.30 -12.03
CA PHE A 170 5.23 -10.44 -11.92
C PHE A 170 5.83 -9.35 -11.04
N SER A 171 6.91 -9.69 -10.34
CA SER A 171 7.62 -8.80 -9.42
C SER A 171 8.58 -7.85 -10.13
N ASP A 172 8.88 -6.73 -9.47
CA ASP A 172 9.96 -5.84 -9.90
C ASP A 172 11.31 -6.56 -9.84
N ALA A 173 12.15 -6.36 -10.86
CA ALA A 173 13.39 -7.11 -11.00
C ALA A 173 14.51 -6.27 -11.60
N THR A 174 15.74 -6.62 -11.25
CA THR A 174 16.94 -6.13 -11.91
C THR A 174 17.67 -7.29 -12.57
N TYR A 175 18.09 -7.10 -13.81
CA TYR A 175 18.94 -8.04 -14.55
C TYR A 175 20.37 -7.49 -14.64
N ASN A 176 21.34 -8.30 -14.26
CA ASN A 176 22.76 -8.00 -14.44
C ASN A 176 23.28 -8.74 -15.68
N GLU A 177 23.48 -7.99 -16.77
CA GLU A 177 23.93 -8.53 -18.05
C GLU A 177 25.28 -9.25 -17.98
N LYS A 178 26.19 -8.82 -17.10
CA LYS A 178 27.54 -9.41 -16.99
C LYS A 178 27.52 -10.78 -16.32
N THR A 179 26.65 -10.96 -15.34
CA THR A 179 26.58 -12.19 -14.53
C THR A 179 25.39 -13.07 -14.89
N GLY A 180 24.45 -12.57 -15.70
CA GLY A 180 23.15 -13.20 -15.94
C GLY A 180 22.24 -13.21 -14.72
N ALA A 181 22.62 -12.57 -13.61
CA ALA A 181 21.88 -12.67 -12.36
C ALA A 181 20.61 -11.82 -12.38
N ILE A 182 19.50 -12.41 -11.91
CA ILE A 182 18.22 -11.73 -11.74
C ILE A 182 17.91 -11.62 -10.24
N THR A 183 17.68 -10.41 -9.76
CA THR A 183 17.36 -10.12 -8.36
C THR A 183 16.08 -9.30 -8.27
N ALA A 184 15.32 -9.47 -7.19
CA ALA A 184 14.18 -8.59 -6.92
C ALA A 184 14.65 -7.14 -6.76
N ASP A 185 13.90 -6.20 -7.31
CA ASP A 185 14.09 -4.77 -7.07
C ASP A 185 13.04 -4.28 -6.06
N PHE A 186 13.45 -3.45 -5.11
CA PHE A 186 12.57 -2.91 -4.08
C PHE A 186 12.28 -1.42 -4.29
N ASN A 187 12.52 -0.90 -5.50
CA ASN A 187 12.21 0.46 -5.89
C ASN A 187 10.70 0.68 -6.05
N ASN A 188 10.03 -0.14 -6.88
CA ASN A 188 8.58 -0.08 -7.05
C ASN A 188 7.83 -0.94 -6.04
N PHE A 189 8.39 -2.10 -5.69
CA PHE A 189 7.81 -3.06 -4.74
C PHE A 189 8.51 -2.90 -3.40
N GLY A 190 8.04 -1.93 -2.61
CA GLY A 190 8.72 -1.46 -1.42
C GLY A 190 8.48 -2.29 -0.16
N ARG A 191 7.89 -3.49 -0.27
CA ARG A 191 7.39 -4.34 0.82
C ARG A 191 6.10 -3.84 1.50
N THR A 192 5.52 -2.73 1.05
CA THR A 192 4.26 -2.23 1.63
C THR A 192 3.06 -3.09 1.21
N GLY A 193 3.07 -3.67 0.01
CA GLY A 193 2.08 -4.67 -0.42
C GLY A 193 2.20 -5.99 0.35
N GLU A 194 3.40 -6.39 0.76
CA GLU A 194 3.61 -7.52 1.69
C GLU A 194 3.03 -7.22 3.06
N ILE A 195 3.22 -5.99 3.57
CA ILE A 195 2.55 -5.54 4.79
C ILE A 195 1.03 -5.59 4.63
N LEU A 196 0.48 -5.10 3.52
CA LEU A 196 -0.95 -5.17 3.27
C LEU A 196 -1.47 -6.63 3.27
N TYR A 197 -0.71 -7.57 2.71
CA TYR A 197 -1.06 -8.99 2.77
C TYR A 197 -1.04 -9.54 4.20
N MET A 198 -0.05 -9.17 5.01
CA MET A 198 -0.03 -9.52 6.42
C MET A 198 -1.18 -8.89 7.21
N MET A 199 -1.56 -7.64 6.90
CA MET A 199 -2.74 -7.01 7.50
C MET A 199 -4.00 -7.81 7.18
N ALA A 200 -4.22 -8.14 5.90
CA ALA A 200 -5.39 -8.91 5.46
C ALA A 200 -5.43 -10.33 6.06
N SER A 201 -4.29 -11.03 6.08
CA SER A 201 -4.21 -12.41 6.61
C SER A 201 -4.35 -12.49 8.13
N ARG A 202 -4.00 -11.43 8.87
CA ARG A 202 -4.16 -11.35 10.34
C ARG A 202 -5.50 -10.76 10.77
N ALA A 203 -6.33 -10.30 9.84
CA ALA A 203 -7.69 -9.91 10.12
C ALA A 203 -8.51 -11.10 10.62
N GLU A 204 -9.45 -10.86 11.53
CA GLU A 204 -10.33 -11.90 12.09
C GLU A 204 -11.09 -12.66 10.98
N ARG A 205 -11.53 -11.93 9.96
CA ARG A 205 -12.22 -12.45 8.77
C ARG A 205 -11.27 -12.65 7.57
N GLY A 206 -9.96 -12.65 7.80
CA GLY A 206 -8.94 -12.74 6.74
C GLY A 206 -9.08 -13.99 5.88
N ALA A 207 -9.40 -15.13 6.50
CA ALA A 207 -9.61 -16.40 5.79
C ALA A 207 -10.76 -16.34 4.76
N GLU A 208 -11.78 -15.50 4.98
CA GLU A 208 -12.90 -15.32 4.03
C GLU A 208 -12.44 -14.67 2.71
N LEU A 209 -11.30 -13.97 2.70
CA LEU A 209 -10.72 -13.38 1.49
C LEU A 209 -10.12 -14.44 0.54
N ARG A 210 -9.87 -15.66 1.02
CA ARG A 210 -9.27 -16.73 0.21
C ARG A 210 -10.07 -17.03 -1.04
N ALA A 211 -11.37 -17.28 -0.90
CA ALA A 211 -12.23 -17.66 -2.02
C ALA A 211 -12.32 -16.58 -3.11
N PRO A 212 -12.62 -15.30 -2.81
CA PRO A 212 -12.68 -14.27 -3.85
C PRO A 212 -11.32 -14.02 -4.53
N PHE A 213 -10.19 -14.06 -3.80
CA PHE A 213 -8.87 -13.94 -4.43
C PHE A 213 -8.48 -15.18 -5.25
N ALA A 214 -8.81 -16.40 -4.80
CA ALA A 214 -8.61 -17.61 -5.59
C ALA A 214 -9.36 -17.53 -6.94
N ALA A 215 -10.58 -16.97 -6.95
CA ALA A 215 -11.30 -16.73 -8.20
C ALA A 215 -10.55 -15.76 -9.13
N LEU A 216 -9.91 -14.71 -8.60
CA LEU A 216 -9.06 -13.80 -9.37
C LEU A 216 -7.79 -14.47 -9.92
N PHE A 217 -7.33 -15.55 -9.28
CA PHE A 217 -6.14 -16.32 -9.67
C PHE A 217 -6.45 -17.51 -10.60
N ASP A 218 -7.71 -17.70 -11.01
CA ASP A 218 -8.07 -18.76 -11.94
C ASP A 218 -7.42 -18.55 -13.33
N ILE A 219 -6.52 -19.47 -13.69
CA ILE A 219 -5.80 -19.48 -14.96
C ILE A 219 -6.73 -19.60 -16.18
N GLN A 220 -7.94 -20.12 -15.98
CA GLN A 220 -8.92 -20.35 -17.03
C GLN A 220 -9.72 -19.10 -17.40
N GLN A 221 -9.53 -17.99 -16.67
CA GLN A 221 -10.16 -16.72 -17.03
C GLN A 221 -9.79 -16.30 -18.47
N PRO A 222 -10.76 -15.85 -19.30
CA PRO A 222 -10.49 -15.48 -20.69
C PRO A 222 -9.39 -14.43 -20.84
N LYS A 223 -9.36 -13.42 -19.97
CA LYS A 223 -8.34 -12.36 -19.98
C LYS A 223 -6.96 -12.89 -19.59
N ASN A 224 -6.89 -13.85 -18.65
CA ASN A 224 -5.62 -14.52 -18.32
C ASN A 224 -5.07 -15.32 -19.51
N ARG A 225 -5.92 -16.13 -20.15
CA ARG A 225 -5.53 -16.94 -21.33
C ARG A 225 -4.98 -16.08 -22.47
N LEU A 226 -5.45 -14.84 -22.60
CA LEU A 226 -4.92 -13.89 -23.58
C LEU A 226 -3.46 -13.52 -23.28
N ILE A 227 -3.13 -13.24 -22.02
CA ILE A 227 -1.76 -12.96 -21.57
C ILE A 227 -0.88 -14.23 -21.64
N ALA A 228 -1.45 -15.39 -21.32
CA ALA A 228 -0.77 -16.67 -21.40
C ALA A 228 -0.26 -16.99 -22.82
N ARG A 229 -0.99 -16.57 -23.88
CA ARG A 229 -0.54 -16.73 -25.27
C ARG A 229 0.80 -16.03 -25.55
N LEU A 230 1.03 -14.87 -24.92
CA LEU A 230 2.27 -14.11 -25.03
C LEU A 230 3.39 -14.61 -24.10
N SER A 231 3.08 -15.43 -23.10
CA SER A 231 4.05 -15.82 -22.08
C SER A 231 5.06 -16.84 -22.63
N ALA A 232 6.35 -16.64 -22.34
CA ALA A 232 7.40 -17.55 -22.78
C ALA A 232 7.39 -18.86 -21.99
N PRO A 233 7.83 -19.98 -22.59
CA PRO A 233 8.15 -21.18 -21.83
C PRO A 233 9.10 -20.83 -20.67
N GLY A 234 8.73 -21.16 -19.43
CA GLY A 234 9.48 -20.83 -18.22
C GLY A 234 9.13 -19.50 -17.56
N ASP A 235 8.23 -18.67 -18.14
CA ASP A 235 7.75 -17.46 -17.44
C ASP A 235 6.92 -17.80 -16.19
N ASP A 236 6.31 -18.98 -16.16
CA ASP A 236 5.56 -19.50 -15.01
C ASP A 236 6.46 -20.10 -13.92
N ASP A 237 7.75 -20.29 -14.20
CA ASP A 237 8.71 -20.77 -13.22
C ASP A 237 8.97 -19.71 -12.14
N PRO A 238 8.90 -20.08 -10.86
CA PRO A 238 9.32 -19.19 -9.79
C PRO A 238 10.84 -19.00 -9.84
N ASN A 239 11.26 -17.80 -10.21
CA ASN A 239 12.69 -17.49 -10.41
C ASN A 239 13.46 -17.28 -9.10
N ARG A 240 12.78 -17.01 -7.99
CA ARG A 240 13.48 -16.71 -6.72
C ARG A 240 12.66 -16.99 -5.47
N ASP A 241 13.34 -17.58 -4.51
CA ASP A 241 12.87 -17.67 -3.13
C ASP A 241 13.00 -16.31 -2.44
N GLN A 242 11.88 -15.78 -1.98
CA GLN A 242 11.86 -14.73 -0.99
C GLN A 242 11.94 -15.36 0.38
N LYS A 243 12.87 -14.89 1.20
CA LYS A 243 13.06 -15.39 2.57
C LYS A 243 11.88 -15.08 3.49
N GLY A 244 10.97 -14.19 3.08
CA GLY A 244 9.85 -13.76 3.91
C GLY A 244 10.28 -12.91 5.09
N GLU A 245 11.29 -12.05 4.89
CA GLU A 245 11.86 -11.18 5.93
C GLU A 245 10.98 -9.95 6.25
N THR A 246 9.86 -9.76 5.54
CA THR A 246 8.94 -8.65 5.80
C THR A 246 8.29 -8.80 7.17
N TYR A 247 8.55 -7.80 8.00
CA TYR A 247 8.09 -7.70 9.36
C TYR A 247 6.87 -6.76 9.51
N LEU A 248 5.89 -7.18 10.30
CA LEU A 248 4.78 -6.35 10.78
C LEU A 248 4.59 -6.65 12.27
N PRO A 249 4.85 -5.71 13.19
CA PRO A 249 4.96 -6.00 14.64
C PRO A 249 3.69 -6.52 15.29
N TYR A 250 2.51 -6.15 14.76
CA TYR A 250 1.24 -6.39 15.44
C TYR A 250 0.58 -7.69 15.01
N ARG A 251 0.17 -8.51 15.98
CA ARG A 251 -0.63 -9.72 15.75
C ARG A 251 -2.07 -9.35 15.35
N GLN A 252 -2.61 -8.29 15.96
CA GLN A 252 -3.95 -7.76 15.70
C GLN A 252 -3.92 -6.23 15.66
N HIS A 253 -4.76 -5.63 14.82
CA HIS A 253 -4.96 -4.19 14.74
C HIS A 253 -6.37 -3.91 14.19
N PRO A 254 -7.12 -2.91 14.70
CA PRO A 254 -8.46 -2.61 14.19
C PRO A 254 -8.53 -2.36 12.67
N ALA A 255 -7.55 -1.65 12.12
CA ALA A 255 -7.41 -1.46 10.66
C ALA A 255 -7.30 -2.77 9.85
N PHE A 256 -6.80 -3.87 10.43
CA PHE A 256 -6.72 -5.16 9.71
C PHE A 256 -8.13 -5.72 9.49
N ASN A 257 -8.96 -5.69 10.52
CA ASN A 257 -10.34 -6.16 10.44
C ASN A 257 -11.16 -5.30 9.48
N ARG A 258 -11.04 -3.97 9.59
CA ARG A 258 -11.74 -3.03 8.69
C ARG A 258 -11.33 -3.20 7.22
N LEU A 259 -10.05 -3.48 6.95
CA LEU A 259 -9.59 -3.83 5.61
C LEU A 259 -10.31 -5.06 5.06
N ALA A 260 -10.35 -6.15 5.84
CA ALA A 260 -11.01 -7.37 5.41
C ALA A 260 -12.52 -7.16 5.22
N GLU A 261 -13.19 -6.45 6.13
CA GLU A 261 -14.61 -6.09 6.00
C GLU A 261 -14.91 -5.33 4.72
N ASP A 262 -14.14 -4.30 4.40
CA ASP A 262 -14.35 -3.48 3.19
C ASP A 262 -14.10 -4.27 1.90
N TRP A 263 -13.05 -5.09 1.86
CA TRP A 263 -12.78 -5.94 0.71
C TRP A 263 -13.86 -7.00 0.51
N LEU A 264 -14.33 -7.64 1.59
CA LEU A 264 -15.44 -8.59 1.54
C LEU A 264 -16.73 -7.91 1.08
N ALA A 265 -16.99 -6.66 1.52
CA ALA A 265 -18.14 -5.88 1.05
C ALA A 265 -18.05 -5.62 -0.46
N ILE A 266 -16.88 -5.25 -0.99
CA ILE A 266 -16.67 -5.06 -2.43
C ILE A 266 -16.89 -6.37 -3.20
N PHE A 267 -16.33 -7.50 -2.72
CA PHE A 267 -16.49 -8.79 -3.39
C PHE A 267 -17.94 -9.30 -3.35
N ALA A 268 -18.69 -9.02 -2.28
CA ALA A 268 -20.09 -9.41 -2.14
C ALA A 268 -21.02 -8.78 -3.21
N LEU A 269 -20.60 -7.68 -3.84
CA LEU A 269 -21.35 -7.04 -4.92
C LEU A 269 -21.28 -7.81 -6.24
N GLY A 270 -20.36 -8.77 -6.39
CA GLY A 270 -20.22 -9.55 -7.62
C GLY A 270 -19.87 -8.68 -8.84
N LEU A 271 -19.13 -7.59 -8.63
CA LEU A 271 -18.67 -6.72 -9.72
C LEU A 271 -17.89 -7.54 -10.76
N PRO A 272 -17.98 -7.22 -12.06
CA PRO A 272 -17.22 -7.92 -13.08
C PRO A 272 -15.72 -7.91 -12.77
N ALA A 273 -15.15 -9.08 -12.48
CA ALA A 273 -13.74 -9.34 -12.16
C ALA A 273 -12.92 -8.10 -11.72
N GLN A 274 -12.17 -7.49 -12.64
CA GLN A 274 -11.21 -6.44 -12.31
C GLN A 274 -11.83 -5.04 -12.10
N ASP A 275 -13.13 -4.85 -12.28
CA ASP A 275 -13.82 -3.61 -11.92
C ASP A 275 -13.78 -3.37 -10.40
N ALA A 276 -13.70 -4.46 -9.61
CA ALA A 276 -13.48 -4.38 -8.18
C ALA A 276 -12.15 -3.67 -7.83
N PHE A 277 -11.13 -3.71 -8.70
CA PHE A 277 -9.84 -3.06 -8.43
C PHE A 277 -9.95 -1.54 -8.34
N ALA A 278 -10.92 -0.92 -9.00
CA ALA A 278 -11.20 0.51 -8.85
C ALA A 278 -11.55 0.90 -7.40
N HIS A 279 -11.95 -0.07 -6.57
CA HIS A 279 -12.31 0.11 -5.17
C HIS A 279 -11.31 -0.56 -4.22
N LEU A 280 -10.83 -1.78 -4.54
CA LEU A 280 -9.86 -2.52 -3.73
C LEU A 280 -8.52 -1.78 -3.59
N VAL A 281 -8.05 -1.15 -4.68
CA VAL A 281 -6.78 -0.41 -4.71
C VAL A 281 -6.81 0.81 -3.78
N PRO A 282 -7.72 1.80 -3.96
CA PRO A 282 -7.72 2.98 -3.09
C PRO A 282 -8.06 2.65 -1.64
N ILE A 283 -9.00 1.72 -1.37
CA ILE A 283 -9.35 1.36 0.01
C ILE A 283 -8.23 0.60 0.71
N GLY A 284 -7.51 -0.28 0.00
CA GLY A 284 -6.36 -0.99 0.54
C GLY A 284 -5.24 -0.02 0.97
N ALA A 285 -4.91 0.95 0.12
CA ALA A 285 -3.96 2.00 0.46
C ALA A 285 -4.48 2.92 1.58
N PHE A 286 -5.79 3.17 1.66
CA PHE A 286 -6.37 3.93 2.77
C PHE A 286 -6.19 3.22 4.11
N HIS A 287 -6.37 1.89 4.15
CA HIS A 287 -6.15 1.12 5.38
C HIS A 287 -4.69 1.08 5.82
N VAL A 288 -3.72 1.18 4.90
CA VAL A 288 -2.31 1.38 5.26
C VAL A 288 -2.10 2.74 5.94
N VAL A 289 -2.74 3.80 5.43
CA VAL A 289 -2.72 5.13 6.08
C VAL A 289 -3.37 5.09 7.46
N LEU A 290 -4.54 4.45 7.59
CA LEU A 290 -5.23 4.32 8.87
C LEU A 290 -4.41 3.52 9.88
N TYR A 291 -3.81 2.41 9.46
CA TYR A 291 -2.89 1.64 10.28
C TYR A 291 -1.73 2.49 10.79
N GLN A 292 -1.07 3.25 9.91
CA GLN A 292 0.06 4.12 10.28
C GLN A 292 -0.36 5.20 11.28
N LEU A 293 -1.46 5.91 11.01
CA LEU A 293 -1.93 7.02 11.86
C LEU A 293 -2.44 6.53 13.22
N GLU A 294 -3.18 5.43 13.27
CA GLU A 294 -3.68 4.86 14.52
C GLU A 294 -2.55 4.31 15.39
N THR A 295 -1.59 3.63 14.76
CA THR A 295 -0.39 3.14 15.44
C THR A 295 0.42 4.32 16.01
N ALA A 296 0.66 5.35 15.21
CA ALA A 296 1.37 6.54 15.65
C ALA A 296 0.66 7.26 16.80
N ALA A 297 -0.67 7.40 16.72
CA ALA A 297 -1.48 8.01 17.77
C ALA A 297 -1.38 7.24 19.09
N ALA A 298 -1.50 5.91 19.05
CA ALA A 298 -1.35 5.08 20.24
C ALA A 298 0.06 5.21 20.84
N LEU A 299 1.11 5.18 20.01
CA LEU A 299 2.51 5.33 20.43
C LEU A 299 2.81 6.73 21.02
N ALA A 300 2.09 7.76 20.56
CA ALA A 300 2.12 9.11 21.10
C ALA A 300 1.21 9.29 22.33
N GLY A 301 0.58 8.23 22.84
CA GLY A 301 -0.25 8.25 24.04
C GLY A 301 -1.66 8.82 23.85
N ARG A 302 -2.15 8.95 22.61
CA ARG A 302 -3.54 9.36 22.35
C ARG A 302 -4.49 8.21 22.65
N ALA A 303 -5.52 8.50 23.46
CA ALA A 303 -6.57 7.54 23.79
C ALA A 303 -7.60 7.36 22.65
N VAL A 304 -7.78 8.41 21.83
CA VAL A 304 -8.71 8.41 20.70
C VAL A 304 -7.95 8.40 19.39
N ARG A 305 -8.60 7.81 18.40
CA ARG A 305 -8.12 7.78 17.03
C ARG A 305 -8.06 9.20 16.44
N PRO A 306 -7.08 9.52 15.59
CA PRO A 306 -7.00 10.85 14.99
C PRO A 306 -8.19 11.10 14.05
N PRO A 307 -8.91 12.23 14.21
CA PRO A 307 -9.99 12.57 13.29
C PRO A 307 -9.44 13.03 11.94
N LEU A 308 -10.18 12.68 10.88
CA LEU A 308 -9.94 13.11 9.51
C LEU A 308 -11.02 14.12 9.12
N VAL A 309 -10.81 15.40 9.47
CA VAL A 309 -11.82 16.46 9.23
C VAL A 309 -11.89 16.80 7.74
N CYS A 310 -12.98 16.43 7.09
CA CYS A 310 -13.11 16.48 5.63
C CYS A 310 -13.90 17.70 5.16
N GLU A 311 -13.28 18.54 4.33
CA GLU A 311 -13.98 19.63 3.63
C GLU A 311 -14.55 19.16 2.30
N LEU A 312 -15.86 19.40 2.09
CA LEU A 312 -16.44 19.41 0.75
C LEU A 312 -16.18 20.77 0.11
N ILE A 313 -15.44 20.75 -1.00
CA ILE A 313 -14.89 21.96 -1.65
C ILE A 313 -15.98 23.03 -1.82
N ALA A 314 -15.76 24.17 -1.16
CA ALA A 314 -16.62 25.34 -1.25
C ALA A 314 -15.95 26.48 -2.04
N LEU A 315 -16.77 27.34 -2.66
CA LEU A 315 -16.32 28.53 -3.40
C LEU A 315 -15.60 29.54 -2.50
N LYS A 316 -16.07 29.70 -1.26
CA LYS A 316 -15.45 30.58 -0.26
C LYS A 316 -14.72 29.75 0.80
N ARG A 317 -13.66 30.32 1.38
CA ARG A 317 -12.98 29.72 2.52
C ARG A 317 -13.90 29.73 3.73
N GLU A 318 -14.18 28.55 4.27
CA GLU A 318 -15.02 28.38 5.46
C GLU A 318 -14.24 27.78 6.63
N PHE A 319 -14.86 27.78 7.81
CA PHE A 319 -14.29 27.24 9.05
C PHE A 319 -13.82 25.78 8.91
N VAL A 320 -14.61 24.91 8.28
CA VAL A 320 -14.26 23.50 8.04
C VAL A 320 -12.96 23.35 7.23
N ARG A 321 -12.68 24.27 6.28
CA ARG A 321 -11.39 24.27 5.55
C ARG A 321 -10.22 24.45 6.50
N GLN A 322 -10.34 25.37 7.46
CA GLN A 322 -9.28 25.65 8.43
C GLN A 322 -9.05 24.45 9.34
N ARG A 323 -10.14 23.86 9.86
CA ARG A 323 -10.07 22.65 10.69
C ARG A 323 -9.52 21.45 9.94
N SER A 324 -9.86 21.29 8.67
CA SER A 324 -9.33 20.23 7.80
C SER A 324 -7.82 20.37 7.57
N ILE A 325 -7.32 21.59 7.38
CA ILE A 325 -5.88 21.87 7.25
C ILE A 325 -5.15 21.50 8.55
N VAL A 326 -5.67 21.95 9.70
CA VAL A 326 -5.06 21.66 11.01
C VAL A 326 -5.05 20.16 11.30
N SER A 327 -6.20 19.50 11.15
CA SER A 327 -6.35 18.04 11.29
C SER A 327 -5.37 17.28 10.39
N TYR A 328 -5.21 17.69 9.13
CA TYR A 328 -4.25 17.09 8.21
C TYR A 328 -2.81 17.26 8.70
N GLN A 329 -2.41 18.47 9.10
CA GLN A 329 -1.05 18.77 9.56
C GLN A 329 -0.71 18.04 10.86
N ASP A 330 -1.65 18.00 11.81
CA ASP A 330 -1.48 17.27 13.06
C ASP A 330 -1.26 15.79 12.79
N ASN A 331 -2.08 15.19 11.92
CA ASN A 331 -1.97 13.77 11.57
C ASN A 331 -0.68 13.45 10.82
N ASP A 332 -0.23 14.33 9.91
CA ASP A 332 1.05 14.18 9.20
C ASP A 332 2.25 14.15 10.17
N SER A 333 2.19 14.93 11.25
CA SER A 333 3.23 15.01 12.28
C SER A 333 3.22 13.86 13.30
N LEU A 334 2.15 13.06 13.37
CA LEU A 334 1.99 12.03 14.40
C LEU A 334 3.09 10.97 14.37
N THR A 335 3.51 10.58 13.17
CA THR A 335 4.48 9.50 12.99
C THR A 335 5.85 9.89 13.53
N LEU A 336 6.30 11.13 13.31
CA LEU A 336 7.55 11.65 13.87
C LEU A 336 7.47 11.73 15.40
N ARG A 337 6.36 12.26 15.95
CA ARG A 337 6.13 12.30 17.40
C ARG A 337 6.16 10.92 18.05
N ALA A 338 5.69 9.89 17.33
CA ALA A 338 5.73 8.50 17.82
C ALA A 338 7.17 7.94 17.84
N LEU A 339 8.02 8.32 16.89
CA LEU A 339 9.44 7.97 16.86
C LEU A 339 10.19 8.67 17.99
N ASP A 340 9.99 9.98 18.17
CA ASP A 340 10.57 10.73 19.29
C ASP A 340 10.17 10.14 20.64
N GLY A 341 8.88 9.84 20.81
CA GLY A 341 8.38 9.20 22.01
C GLY A 341 8.93 7.79 22.25
N ALA A 342 9.39 7.09 21.20
CA ALA A 342 10.07 5.80 21.36
C ALA A 342 11.50 5.97 21.90
N ILE A 343 12.23 6.99 21.43
CA ILE A 343 13.57 7.33 21.93
C ILE A 343 13.46 7.88 23.36
N ASP A 344 12.48 8.75 23.64
CA ASP A 344 12.20 9.26 25.00
C ASP A 344 11.93 8.15 26.01
N ARG A 345 11.27 7.06 25.58
CA ARG A 345 11.00 5.89 26.42
C ARG A 345 12.27 5.10 26.68
N PHE A 346 13.11 4.92 25.67
CA PHE A 346 14.41 4.26 25.82
C PHE A 346 15.30 4.99 26.82
N GLU A 347 15.36 6.32 26.77
CA GLU A 347 16.13 7.12 27.74
C GLU A 347 15.64 6.96 29.20
N LYS A 348 14.45 6.40 29.41
CA LYS A 348 13.87 6.13 30.74
C LYS A 348 14.00 4.66 31.15
N GLU A 349 14.56 3.80 30.30
CA GLU A 349 14.76 2.39 30.62
C GLU A 349 15.83 2.25 31.73
N PRO A 350 15.68 1.29 32.67
CA PRO A 350 16.60 1.15 33.81
C PRO A 350 18.07 0.96 33.40
N GLU A 351 18.32 0.23 32.31
CA GLU A 351 19.67 -0.03 31.80
C GLU A 351 20.37 1.26 31.34
N TRP A 352 19.63 2.14 30.65
CA TRP A 352 20.15 3.44 30.22
C TRP A 352 20.36 4.38 31.41
N MET A 353 19.40 4.44 32.34
CA MET A 353 19.51 5.29 33.52
C MET A 353 20.67 4.88 34.43
N ALA A 354 20.87 3.57 34.63
CA ALA A 354 21.99 3.04 35.40
C ALA A 354 23.33 3.43 34.77
N LEU A 355 23.44 3.31 33.44
CA LEU A 355 24.63 3.71 32.69
C LEU A 355 25.00 5.19 32.92
N LEU A 356 24.04 6.08 33.10
CA LEU A 356 24.31 7.50 33.36
C LEU A 356 24.75 7.78 34.81
N SER A 357 24.41 6.89 35.76
CA SER A 357 24.77 7.03 37.17
C SER A 357 26.01 6.24 37.59
N ASP A 358 26.43 5.24 36.82
CA ASP A 358 27.57 4.37 37.16
C ASP A 358 28.87 5.19 37.30
N GLU A 359 29.69 4.87 38.30
CA GLU A 359 31.06 5.42 38.45
C GLU A 359 32.05 4.71 37.54
N VAL A 360 31.90 4.92 36.23
CA VAL A 360 32.79 4.40 35.18
C VAL A 360 33.48 5.56 34.45
N SER A 361 34.59 5.25 33.76
CA SER A 361 35.26 6.23 32.89
C SER A 361 34.34 6.70 31.77
N ASP A 362 34.55 7.92 31.27
CA ASP A 362 33.74 8.48 30.17
C ASP A 362 33.80 7.60 28.90
N GLN A 363 34.96 7.01 28.63
CA GLN A 363 35.14 6.10 27.50
C GLN A 363 34.31 4.82 27.65
N GLU A 364 34.36 4.19 28.83
CA GLU A 364 33.57 2.98 29.10
C GLU A 364 32.06 3.28 29.05
N ARG A 365 31.65 4.45 29.55
CA ARG A 365 30.25 4.91 29.48
C ARG A 365 29.80 5.09 28.04
N ALA A 366 30.63 5.73 27.20
CA ALA A 366 30.35 5.94 25.79
C ALA A 366 30.24 4.60 25.03
N ASP A 367 31.13 3.65 25.31
CA ASP A 367 31.13 2.35 24.65
C ASP A 367 29.90 1.52 25.02
N ARG A 368 29.55 1.47 26.31
CA ARG A 368 28.31 0.81 26.77
C ARG A 368 27.04 1.48 26.22
N ALA A 369 27.03 2.80 26.07
CA ALA A 369 25.89 3.52 25.51
C ALA A 369 25.71 3.18 24.03
N ALA A 370 26.80 3.11 23.28
CA ALA A 370 26.79 2.68 21.88
C ALA A 370 26.30 1.23 21.75
N ASP A 371 26.68 0.31 22.64
CA ASP A 371 26.17 -1.07 22.64
C ASP A 371 24.67 -1.14 22.88
N LEU A 372 24.14 -0.39 23.85
CA LEU A 372 22.70 -0.37 24.14
C LEU A 372 21.90 0.19 22.96
N ILE A 373 22.37 1.29 22.35
CA ILE A 373 21.71 1.89 21.17
C ILE A 373 21.79 0.95 19.97
N GLU A 374 22.94 0.32 19.72
CA GLU A 374 23.10 -0.65 18.63
C GLU A 374 22.18 -1.85 18.82
N ALA A 375 22.09 -2.40 20.04
CA ALA A 375 21.20 -3.50 20.35
C ALA A 375 19.71 -3.13 20.21
N ARG A 376 19.33 -1.92 20.63
CA ARG A 376 17.93 -1.49 20.67
C ARG A 376 17.39 -1.02 19.33
N PHE A 377 18.23 -0.33 18.56
CA PHE A 377 17.82 0.41 17.35
C PHE A 377 18.61 0.02 16.11
N HIS A 378 19.56 -0.92 16.20
CA HIS A 378 20.47 -1.28 15.10
C HIS A 378 21.19 -0.07 14.50
N TYR A 379 21.41 0.97 15.31
CA TYR A 379 22.07 2.20 14.91
C TYR A 379 23.55 2.14 15.27
N ARG A 380 24.41 2.46 14.31
CA ARG A 380 25.86 2.61 14.50
C ARG A 380 26.28 4.04 14.22
N GLU A 381 26.91 4.66 15.20
CA GLU A 381 27.44 6.03 15.08
C GLU A 381 28.51 6.10 13.99
N LYS A 382 28.40 7.10 13.11
CA LYS A 382 29.32 7.30 11.98
C LYS A 382 30.71 7.71 12.46
N ALA A 383 30.78 8.48 13.55
CA ALA A 383 32.04 8.85 14.19
C ALA A 383 32.72 7.68 14.92
N GLY A 384 32.02 6.56 15.10
CA GLY A 384 32.50 5.39 15.83
C GLY A 384 32.25 5.48 17.34
N ARG A 385 33.04 4.69 18.09
CA ARG A 385 32.96 4.56 19.55
C ARG A 385 33.56 5.78 20.26
N GLY A 386 33.22 5.98 21.54
CA GLY A 386 33.67 7.13 22.34
C GLY A 386 32.79 8.39 22.28
N THR A 387 31.67 8.37 21.55
CA THR A 387 30.70 9.48 21.53
C THR A 387 29.91 9.51 22.85
N ALA A 388 29.78 10.68 23.48
CA ALA A 388 29.08 10.81 24.76
C ALA A 388 27.59 10.38 24.64
N PRO A 389 26.98 9.79 25.68
CA PRO A 389 25.60 9.27 25.60
C PRO A 389 24.57 10.29 25.11
N HIS A 390 24.66 11.55 25.56
CA HIS A 390 23.77 12.63 25.11
C HIS A 390 23.90 12.91 23.61
N ASP A 391 25.13 12.97 23.10
CA ASP A 391 25.41 13.25 21.70
C ASP A 391 25.00 12.06 20.81
N LEU A 392 25.17 10.82 21.29
CA LEU A 392 24.67 9.62 20.62
C LEU A 392 23.15 9.66 20.41
N ILE A 393 22.38 10.05 21.45
CA ILE A 393 20.93 10.20 21.33
C ILE A 393 20.57 11.31 20.34
N ALA A 394 21.27 12.45 20.40
CA ALA A 394 21.04 13.55 19.46
C ALA A 394 21.31 13.14 18.01
N ASN A 395 22.38 12.36 17.76
CA ASN A 395 22.72 11.85 16.45
C ASN A 395 21.71 10.79 15.95
N LEU A 396 21.27 9.89 16.84
CA LEU A 396 20.21 8.93 16.55
C LEU A 396 18.93 9.64 16.12
N ARG A 397 18.47 10.65 16.88
CA ARG A 397 17.25 11.42 16.54
C ARG A 397 17.36 12.06 15.17
N ARG A 398 18.50 12.67 14.87
CA ARG A 398 18.76 13.30 13.57
C ARG A 398 18.69 12.29 12.42
N GLU A 399 19.35 11.13 12.56
CA GLU A 399 19.32 10.09 11.53
C GLU A 399 17.90 9.53 11.33
N VAL A 400 17.14 9.37 12.41
CA VAL A 400 15.73 8.95 12.36
C VAL A 400 14.87 10.00 11.65
N GLU A 401 15.03 11.28 11.97
CA GLU A 401 14.29 12.37 11.34
C GLU A 401 14.62 12.48 9.83
N GLU A 402 15.90 12.47 9.46
CA GLU A 402 16.36 12.53 8.07
C GLU A 402 15.83 11.34 7.25
N LYS A 403 15.86 10.13 7.81
CA LYS A 403 15.28 8.94 7.18
C LYS A 403 13.77 9.06 7.03
N HIS A 404 13.07 9.53 8.07
CA HIS A 404 11.62 9.61 8.11
C HIS A 404 11.06 10.65 7.13
N GLU A 405 11.75 11.78 6.98
CA GLU A 405 11.35 12.90 6.10
C GLU A 405 11.17 12.46 4.64
N VAL A 406 11.99 11.51 4.17
CA VAL A 406 11.93 10.98 2.79
C VAL A 406 11.30 9.59 2.70
N GLY A 407 11.17 8.90 3.84
CA GLY A 407 10.66 7.54 3.98
C GLY A 407 9.23 7.49 4.50
N ALA A 408 9.01 6.79 5.62
CA ALA A 408 7.67 6.49 6.12
C ALA A 408 6.83 7.74 6.44
N GLY A 409 7.47 8.87 6.78
CA GLY A 409 6.80 10.15 7.06
C GLY A 409 6.02 10.72 5.88
N ARG A 410 6.37 10.32 4.64
CA ARG A 410 5.68 10.77 3.43
C ARG A 410 4.52 9.87 3.01
N VAL A 411 4.29 8.75 3.68
CA VAL A 411 3.28 7.76 3.28
C VAL A 411 1.87 8.33 3.39
N HIS A 412 1.52 8.92 4.54
CA HIS A 412 0.24 9.61 4.73
C HIS A 412 -0.01 10.64 3.62
N SER A 413 0.92 11.57 3.39
CA SER A 413 0.73 12.63 2.40
C SER A 413 0.74 12.15 0.95
N SER A 414 1.57 11.16 0.63
CA SER A 414 1.61 10.54 -0.70
C SER A 414 0.33 9.79 -1.01
N TYR A 415 -0.07 8.88 -0.13
CA TYR A 415 -1.21 8.00 -0.38
C TYR A 415 -2.52 8.77 -0.27
N ALA A 416 -2.68 9.65 0.71
CA ALA A 416 -3.89 10.46 0.86
C ALA A 416 -4.19 11.28 -0.41
N ARG A 417 -3.17 11.81 -1.09
CA ARG A 417 -3.35 12.50 -2.37
C ARG A 417 -3.75 11.53 -3.49
N GLN A 418 -3.04 10.40 -3.62
CA GLN A 418 -3.24 9.44 -4.71
C GLN A 418 -4.59 8.71 -4.63
N ILE A 419 -5.06 8.36 -3.43
CA ILE A 419 -6.38 7.75 -3.24
C ILE A 419 -7.54 8.76 -3.30
N GLY A 420 -7.23 10.06 -3.43
CA GLY A 420 -8.24 11.11 -3.49
C GLY A 420 -8.80 11.56 -2.14
N LEU A 421 -8.15 11.24 -1.01
CA LEU A 421 -8.54 11.68 0.34
C LEU A 421 -8.16 13.15 0.61
N ALA A 422 -7.04 13.60 0.05
CA ALA A 422 -6.48 14.92 0.32
C ALA A 422 -6.29 15.77 -0.95
N SER A 423 -6.49 17.09 -0.81
CA SER A 423 -6.33 18.02 -1.92
C SER A 423 -5.86 19.40 -1.47
N SER A 424 -5.02 20.03 -2.29
CA SER A 424 -4.68 21.45 -2.18
C SER A 424 -5.54 22.32 -3.11
N ARG A 425 -6.53 21.76 -3.82
CA ARG A 425 -7.37 22.54 -4.75
C ARG A 425 -8.07 23.69 -4.02
N GLY A 426 -7.92 24.92 -4.52
CA GLY A 426 -8.51 26.13 -3.96
C GLY A 426 -7.80 26.70 -2.71
N THR A 427 -6.55 26.30 -2.45
CA THR A 427 -5.70 26.77 -1.33
C THR A 427 -4.22 26.46 -1.64
N ASN A 428 -3.29 27.00 -0.85
CA ASN A 428 -1.87 26.63 -0.93
C ASN A 428 -1.48 25.54 0.09
N ARG A 429 -2.42 25.09 0.93
CA ARG A 429 -2.20 24.06 1.97
C ARG A 429 -2.99 22.79 1.66
N THR A 430 -2.36 21.64 1.85
CA THR A 430 -3.05 20.34 1.78
C THR A 430 -4.04 20.20 2.94
N ARG A 431 -5.16 19.53 2.68
CA ARG A 431 -6.19 19.21 3.67
C ARG A 431 -6.96 17.96 3.25
N TYR A 432 -7.73 17.38 4.15
CA TYR A 432 -8.66 16.31 3.78
C TYR A 432 -9.84 16.89 2.99
N ALA A 433 -9.89 16.55 1.71
CA ALA A 433 -10.94 16.98 0.79
C ALA A 433 -11.20 15.83 -0.19
N PRO A 434 -11.98 14.82 0.25
CA PRO A 434 -12.24 13.62 -0.52
C PRO A 434 -12.83 13.92 -1.90
N ASN A 435 -12.34 13.25 -2.92
CA ASN A 435 -12.88 13.34 -4.28
C ASN A 435 -14.03 12.34 -4.50
N ASP A 436 -14.69 12.46 -5.65
CA ASP A 436 -15.84 11.64 -6.02
C ASP A 436 -15.52 10.14 -6.07
N SER A 437 -14.32 9.77 -6.52
CA SER A 437 -13.90 8.37 -6.62
C SER A 437 -13.80 7.71 -5.24
N LEU A 438 -13.20 8.42 -4.28
CA LEU A 438 -13.13 7.94 -2.90
C LEU A 438 -14.52 7.92 -2.25
N LEU A 439 -15.32 8.98 -2.42
CA LEU A 439 -16.70 9.00 -1.90
C LEU A 439 -17.54 7.83 -2.45
N LYS A 440 -17.43 7.54 -3.75
CA LYS A 440 -18.08 6.36 -4.35
C LYS A 440 -17.58 5.06 -3.73
N THR A 441 -16.28 4.94 -3.50
CA THR A 441 -15.69 3.76 -2.86
C THR A 441 -16.20 3.57 -1.43
N LEU A 442 -16.30 4.64 -0.64
CA LEU A 442 -16.87 4.61 0.71
C LEU A 442 -18.35 4.20 0.73
N VAL A 443 -19.14 4.63 -0.26
CA VAL A 443 -20.53 4.15 -0.40
C VAL A 443 -20.55 2.67 -0.72
N ILE A 444 -19.70 2.22 -1.65
CA ILE A 444 -19.63 0.82 -2.08
C ILE A 444 -19.25 -0.13 -0.95
N THR A 445 -18.31 0.29 -0.08
CA THR A 445 -17.85 -0.55 1.04
C THR A 445 -18.82 -0.58 2.20
N ARG A 446 -19.54 0.52 2.46
CA ARG A 446 -20.34 0.69 3.69
C ARG A 446 -21.85 0.56 3.52
N VAL A 447 -22.36 0.67 2.30
CA VAL A 447 -23.80 0.66 2.03
C VAL A 447 -24.16 -0.65 1.33
N ALA A 448 -24.44 -1.68 2.14
CA ALA A 448 -24.93 -2.98 1.64
C ALA A 448 -26.42 -2.93 1.24
N GLN A 449 -27.18 -2.08 1.92
CA GLN A 449 -28.58 -1.75 1.63
C GLN A 449 -28.76 -0.26 1.88
N ARG A 450 -29.86 0.32 1.36
CA ARG A 450 -30.17 1.73 1.54
C ARG A 450 -30.01 2.16 3.00
N LEU A 451 -29.18 3.18 3.25
CA LEU A 451 -28.82 3.65 4.58
C LEU A 451 -29.20 5.13 4.74
N GLU A 452 -29.80 5.49 5.88
CA GLU A 452 -30.08 6.91 6.17
C GLU A 452 -28.77 7.72 6.16
N PHE A 453 -28.77 8.89 5.53
CA PHE A 453 -27.56 9.69 5.36
C PHE A 453 -26.85 10.00 6.69
N LYS A 454 -27.59 10.28 7.77
CA LYS A 454 -27.02 10.49 9.11
C LYS A 454 -26.31 9.23 9.65
N ARG A 455 -26.90 8.05 9.44
CA ARG A 455 -26.29 6.78 9.85
C ARG A 455 -25.04 6.46 9.03
N PHE A 456 -25.04 6.82 7.74
CA PHE A 456 -23.86 6.70 6.91
C PHE A 456 -22.70 7.57 7.43
N LEU A 457 -22.95 8.82 7.83
CA LEU A 457 -21.90 9.67 8.41
C LEU A 457 -21.37 9.13 9.73
N ALA A 458 -22.26 8.63 10.61
CA ALA A 458 -21.86 7.99 11.85
C ALA A 458 -20.98 6.75 11.59
N ASP A 459 -21.37 5.90 10.63
CA ASP A 459 -20.59 4.72 10.22
C ASP A 459 -19.22 5.12 9.64
N LEU A 460 -19.15 6.13 8.76
CA LEU A 460 -17.86 6.62 8.25
C LEU A 460 -16.96 7.18 9.36
N HIS A 461 -17.53 7.81 10.38
CA HIS A 461 -16.77 8.30 11.53
C HIS A 461 -16.30 7.15 12.42
N GLU A 462 -17.15 6.19 12.74
CA GLU A 462 -16.76 5.03 13.54
C GLU A 462 -15.71 4.18 12.83
N HIS A 463 -15.95 3.87 11.55
CA HIS A 463 -15.13 2.97 10.76
C HIS A 463 -13.83 3.64 10.26
N TYR A 464 -13.92 4.87 9.73
CA TYR A 464 -12.78 5.58 9.12
C TYR A 464 -12.46 6.93 9.75
N GLY A 465 -13.15 7.38 10.81
CA GLY A 465 -12.86 8.63 11.54
C GLY A 465 -12.97 9.86 10.65
N LEU A 466 -13.71 9.72 9.55
CA LEU A 466 -14.01 10.80 8.65
C LEU A 466 -15.07 11.67 9.31
N VAL A 467 -14.79 12.96 9.42
CA VAL A 467 -15.68 13.94 10.04
C VAL A 467 -16.20 14.87 8.95
N PHE A 468 -17.49 14.76 8.63
CA PHE A 468 -18.16 15.58 7.63
C PHE A 468 -19.23 16.51 8.22
N GLY A 469 -19.95 16.03 9.24
CA GLY A 469 -21.10 16.73 9.82
C GLY A 469 -20.89 17.16 11.25
N GLU A 470 -21.88 17.88 11.75
CA GLU A 470 -21.89 18.53 13.06
C GLU A 470 -21.89 17.54 14.22
N THR A 471 -22.49 16.36 14.02
CA THR A 471 -22.57 15.31 15.05
C THR A 471 -21.22 14.66 15.27
N GLU A 472 -20.58 14.23 14.18
CA GLU A 472 -19.25 13.62 14.22
C GLU A 472 -18.20 14.62 14.69
N ALA A 473 -18.30 15.88 14.24
CA ALA A 473 -17.37 16.94 14.65
C ALA A 473 -17.47 17.26 16.14
N ARG A 474 -18.68 17.26 16.72
CA ARG A 474 -18.88 17.46 18.16
C ARG A 474 -18.27 16.33 18.99
N ALA A 475 -18.26 15.11 18.47
CA ALA A 475 -17.66 13.97 19.16
C ALA A 475 -16.12 13.96 19.03
N ALA A 476 -15.59 14.49 17.92
CA ALA A 476 -14.18 14.36 17.56
C ALA A 476 -13.30 15.58 17.92
N LEU A 477 -13.89 16.76 18.09
CA LEU A 477 -13.17 18.03 18.23
C LEU A 477 -13.41 18.67 19.60
N ASP A 478 -12.41 19.42 20.07
CA ASP A 478 -12.58 20.28 21.24
C ASP A 478 -13.65 21.35 20.98
N PRO A 479 -14.41 21.79 22.01
CA PRO A 479 -15.47 22.78 21.84
C PRO A 479 -15.02 24.10 21.18
N VAL A 480 -13.76 24.51 21.40
CA VAL A 480 -13.17 25.72 20.80
C VAL A 480 -12.89 25.55 19.30
N GLU A 481 -12.79 24.31 18.85
CA GLU A 481 -12.47 23.91 17.48
C GLU A 481 -13.72 23.55 16.66
N PHE A 482 -14.91 23.75 17.23
CA PHE A 482 -16.19 23.33 16.69
C PHE A 482 -17.13 24.50 16.39
N ASP A 483 -17.67 24.53 15.17
CA ASP A 483 -18.76 25.43 14.75
C ASP A 483 -19.86 24.59 14.07
N ALA A 484 -20.97 24.39 14.78
CA ALA A 484 -22.10 23.58 14.32
C ALA A 484 -22.64 24.04 12.95
N ALA A 485 -22.82 25.35 12.76
CA ALA A 485 -23.40 25.88 11.54
C ALA A 485 -22.47 25.67 10.33
N ALA A 486 -21.15 25.74 10.54
CA ALA A 486 -20.19 25.45 9.48
C ALA A 486 -20.20 23.97 9.07
N PHE A 487 -20.28 23.05 10.04
CA PHE A 487 -20.35 21.62 9.75
C PHE A 487 -21.70 21.20 9.15
N GLU A 488 -22.81 21.82 9.54
CA GLU A 488 -24.11 21.60 8.89
C GLU A 488 -24.08 21.97 7.40
N ARG A 489 -23.44 23.10 7.05
CA ARG A 489 -23.26 23.49 5.64
C ARG A 489 -22.36 22.51 4.88
N ASN A 490 -21.29 22.02 5.50
CA ASN A 490 -20.41 21.02 4.91
C ASN A 490 -21.14 19.70 4.65
N ARG A 491 -21.94 19.25 5.63
CA ARG A 491 -22.83 18.09 5.52
C ARG A 491 -23.83 18.24 4.38
N ALA A 492 -24.48 19.40 4.24
CA ALA A 492 -25.42 19.67 3.15
C ALA A 492 -24.74 19.61 1.77
N ARG A 493 -23.48 20.05 1.65
CA ARG A 493 -22.72 19.91 0.39
C ARG A 493 -22.40 18.46 0.06
N LEU A 494 -22.05 17.66 1.06
CA LEU A 494 -21.84 16.23 0.87
C LEU A 494 -23.11 15.56 0.37
N GLU A 495 -24.25 15.87 1.00
CA GLU A 495 -25.55 15.36 0.60
C GLU A 495 -25.85 15.68 -0.88
N ALA A 496 -25.70 16.95 -1.28
CA ALA A 496 -25.91 17.38 -2.66
C ALA A 496 -24.92 16.72 -3.63
N ARG A 497 -23.67 16.51 -3.20
CA ARG A 497 -22.64 15.86 -4.02
C ARG A 497 -22.97 14.39 -4.26
N LEU A 498 -23.32 13.64 -3.21
CA LEU A 498 -23.74 12.24 -3.33
C LEU A 498 -24.98 12.12 -4.23
N ALA A 499 -25.95 13.03 -4.09
CA ALA A 499 -27.14 13.06 -4.95
C ALA A 499 -26.77 13.28 -6.43
N SER A 500 -25.84 14.21 -6.72
CA SER A 500 -25.37 14.46 -8.09
C SER A 500 -24.63 13.28 -8.72
N MET A 501 -24.07 12.39 -7.90
CA MET A 501 -23.41 11.15 -8.35
C MET A 501 -24.38 9.96 -8.45
N GLY A 502 -25.67 10.16 -8.15
CA GLY A 502 -26.66 9.08 -8.11
C GLY A 502 -26.52 8.14 -6.91
N LEU A 503 -25.75 8.53 -5.87
CA LEU A 503 -25.49 7.72 -4.67
C LEU A 503 -26.39 8.10 -3.49
N LEU A 504 -27.29 9.07 -3.68
CA LEU A 504 -28.24 9.50 -2.65
C LEU A 504 -29.58 9.83 -3.29
N GLN A 505 -30.65 9.41 -2.62
CA GLN A 505 -32.03 9.68 -3.01
C GLN A 505 -32.80 10.27 -1.82
N ARG A 506 -33.74 11.18 -2.11
CA ARG A 506 -34.70 11.69 -1.13
C ARG A 506 -36.05 11.02 -1.38
N LEU A 507 -36.65 10.49 -0.33
CA LEU A 507 -37.95 9.83 -0.41
C LEU A 507 -39.07 10.73 0.11
N SER A 508 -40.31 10.28 -0.06
CA SER A 508 -41.52 11.02 0.33
C SER A 508 -41.62 11.31 1.83
N ASP A 509 -40.84 10.61 2.66
CA ASP A 509 -40.69 10.86 4.10
C ASP A 509 -39.81 12.09 4.43
N GLY A 510 -39.22 12.72 3.41
CA GLY A 510 -38.34 13.88 3.57
C GLY A 510 -36.91 13.53 4.00
N CYS A 511 -36.60 12.25 4.20
CA CYS A 511 -35.29 11.76 4.61
C CYS A 511 -34.39 11.52 3.40
N ALA A 512 -33.09 11.77 3.59
CA ALA A 512 -32.04 11.50 2.61
C ALA A 512 -31.44 10.11 2.88
N TYR A 513 -31.37 9.29 1.83
CA TYR A 513 -30.86 7.93 1.90
C TYR A 513 -29.73 7.71 0.91
N VAL A 514 -28.61 7.19 1.40
CA VAL A 514 -27.48 6.77 0.58
C VAL A 514 -27.80 5.40 -0.01
N VAL A 515 -27.54 5.25 -1.31
CA VAL A 515 -27.82 4.03 -2.08
C VAL A 515 -26.54 3.61 -2.79
N ASN A 516 -26.20 2.33 -2.67
CA ASN A 516 -25.16 1.73 -3.48
C ASN A 516 -25.77 1.20 -4.78
N PRO A 517 -25.39 1.73 -5.96
CA PRO A 517 -26.01 1.30 -7.22
C PRO A 517 -25.66 -0.13 -7.62
N PHE A 518 -24.68 -0.76 -6.95
CA PHE A 518 -24.26 -2.14 -7.19
C PHE A 518 -24.85 -3.12 -6.17
N SER A 519 -25.44 -2.64 -5.07
CA SER A 519 -26.12 -3.53 -4.13
C SER A 519 -27.45 -3.96 -4.72
N VAL A 520 -27.67 -5.27 -4.84
CA VAL A 520 -29.01 -5.80 -5.13
C VAL A 520 -29.87 -5.60 -3.88
N GLU A 521 -30.96 -4.82 -3.96
CA GLU A 521 -32.00 -4.88 -2.94
C GLU A 521 -32.55 -6.31 -2.93
N ARG A 522 -32.17 -7.11 -1.94
CA ARG A 522 -32.73 -8.45 -1.73
C ARG A 522 -33.99 -8.39 -0.90
#